data_AF-A0A413E5G8-F1
#
_entry.id   AF-A0A413E5G8-F1
#
_cell.length_a   1.000
_cell.length_b   1.000
_cell.length_c   1.000
_cell.angle_alpha   90.00
_cell.angle_beta   90.00
_cell.angle_gamma   90.00
#
_symmetry.space_group_name_H-M   'P 1'
#
loop_
_entity.id
_entity.type
_entity.pdbx_description
1 polymer ?
#
loop_
_entity_poly.entity_id
_entity_poly.type
_entity_poly.pdbx_seq_one_letter_code
_entity_poly.pdbx_strand_id
1 'polypeptide(L)'
;MKTNNIPTSGKYLAKMLALCLTVTFSSCDHDETESVDFGVKVQTPDAIYAGQPVTFEFEGNPDYIVFYSGEKNNRYANHNRTTLPEVDSLGLSYAAKMQYAENYDYQNDRILRIMVSDTYDGSGKINPAEWHDITDPDPAVNEEYLESVILTSGTTVDLPYAAVNLSQYKDKDFYLAFRYLAEPHTGVKSKGDLRPDNGKAYSYDNRPRIDITELKLVKREPDKNLIEVEDMLTEFAFTTNFVSAKVQNNFTISNYRLMFQPQEYVEADGKVTTDESQDYDMDVWMVSQKLSAHSVEPDRGTPIKGTNARLGIYQHTYSEPGTYTATFIVTNANKWDSKQMIREVTVEVKPAQ
;
A
#
# COMPACT_ATOMS: atom_id res chain seq x y z
N MET A 1 -85.03 -35.73 -21.84
CA MET A 1 -86.39 -35.43 -22.32
C MET A 1 -86.51 -33.90 -22.42
N LYS A 2 -87.03 -33.42 -23.55
CA LYS A 2 -87.26 -32.02 -23.97
C LYS A 2 -86.08 -31.23 -24.57
N THR A 3 -86.32 -30.95 -25.83
CA THR A 3 -85.66 -30.18 -26.88
C THR A 3 -85.94 -28.67 -26.76
N ASN A 4 -85.39 -27.93 -27.74
CA ASN A 4 -85.75 -26.59 -28.24
C ASN A 4 -84.88 -25.45 -27.69
N ASN A 5 -84.50 -24.42 -28.43
CA ASN A 5 -84.50 -24.08 -29.85
C ASN A 5 -83.64 -22.80 -29.99
N ILE A 6 -83.05 -22.62 -31.17
CA ILE A 6 -82.31 -21.43 -31.65
C ILE A 6 -83.26 -20.20 -31.68
N PRO A 7 -82.76 -18.94 -31.61
CA PRO A 7 -82.63 -18.17 -32.86
C PRO A 7 -81.40 -17.24 -32.97
N THR A 8 -80.92 -17.19 -34.21
CA THR A 8 -80.08 -16.19 -34.86
C THR A 8 -80.70 -14.79 -34.93
N SER A 9 -79.92 -13.73 -34.70
CA SER A 9 -79.83 -12.50 -35.50
C SER A 9 -78.81 -11.60 -34.76
N GLY A 10 -77.87 -10.88 -35.36
CA GLY A 10 -77.88 -10.18 -36.62
C GLY A 10 -77.19 -8.85 -36.34
N LYS A 11 -76.03 -8.65 -36.96
CA LYS A 11 -75.42 -7.37 -37.36
C LYS A 11 -75.66 -6.19 -36.41
N TYR A 12 -74.67 -5.76 -35.64
CA TYR A 12 -74.33 -4.34 -35.35
C TYR A 12 -73.28 -4.35 -34.23
N LEU A 13 -71.98 -4.40 -34.56
CA LEU A 13 -70.93 -3.71 -33.79
C LEU A 13 -69.52 -3.82 -34.43
N ALA A 14 -69.44 -3.89 -35.75
CA ALA A 14 -68.18 -3.59 -36.44
C ALA A 14 -68.05 -2.07 -36.54
N LYS A 15 -67.50 -1.42 -35.50
CA LYS A 15 -66.81 -0.11 -35.50
C LYS A 15 -66.70 0.41 -34.06
N MET A 16 -65.54 0.20 -33.45
CA MET A 16 -64.87 1.01 -32.42
C MET A 16 -64.11 0.10 -31.46
N LEU A 17 -62.97 -0.42 -31.91
CA LEU A 17 -61.86 -0.76 -31.03
C LEU A 17 -60.55 -0.71 -31.83
N ALA A 18 -60.23 0.48 -32.33
CA ALA A 18 -58.93 0.82 -32.86
C ALA A 18 -58.52 2.13 -32.19
N LEU A 19 -58.15 2.05 -30.92
CA LEU A 19 -57.59 3.18 -30.19
C LEU A 19 -56.48 2.68 -29.26
N CYS A 20 -55.27 3.15 -29.57
CA CYS A 20 -54.10 3.25 -28.72
C CYS A 20 -53.51 1.95 -28.15
N LEU A 21 -52.55 1.37 -28.90
CA LEU A 21 -51.30 0.91 -28.29
C LEU A 21 -50.13 0.94 -29.29
N THR A 22 -49.88 2.10 -29.90
CA THR A 22 -48.54 2.41 -30.40
C THR A 22 -47.72 2.91 -29.22
N VAL A 23 -47.10 2.01 -28.46
CA VAL A 23 -45.97 2.37 -27.60
C VAL A 23 -44.82 2.68 -28.54
N THR A 24 -44.68 3.94 -28.91
CA THR A 24 -43.43 4.43 -29.47
C THR A 24 -42.41 4.35 -28.33
N PHE A 25 -41.51 3.38 -28.39
CA PHE A 25 -40.25 3.50 -27.68
C PHE A 25 -39.56 4.74 -28.25
N SER A 26 -39.72 5.89 -27.61
CA SER A 26 -38.78 6.99 -27.78
C SER A 26 -37.46 6.49 -27.22
N SER A 27 -36.64 5.88 -28.08
CA SER A 27 -35.21 5.85 -27.86
C SER A 27 -34.81 7.31 -27.73
N CYS A 28 -34.29 7.72 -26.57
CA CYS A 28 -33.56 8.98 -26.52
C CYS A 28 -32.53 8.91 -27.63
N ASP A 29 -32.57 9.88 -28.55
CA ASP A 29 -31.45 10.09 -29.46
C ASP A 29 -30.30 10.51 -28.55
N HIS A 30 -29.33 9.62 -28.37
CA HIS A 30 -28.17 9.92 -27.56
C HIS A 30 -27.27 10.82 -28.41
N ASP A 31 -27.05 12.06 -27.96
CA ASP A 31 -26.05 12.92 -28.58
C ASP A 31 -24.70 12.19 -28.53
N GLU A 32 -24.15 11.87 -29.71
CA GLU A 32 -22.81 11.30 -29.80
C GLU A 32 -21.79 12.29 -29.23
N THR A 33 -20.80 11.76 -28.51
CA THR A 33 -19.71 12.58 -28.02
C THR A 33 -18.86 13.11 -29.18
N GLU A 34 -18.42 14.36 -29.08
CA GLU A 34 -17.54 14.96 -30.08
C GLU A 34 -16.23 14.17 -30.21
N SER A 35 -15.74 14.04 -31.45
CA SER A 35 -14.43 13.44 -31.70
C SER A 35 -13.33 14.26 -31.02
N VAL A 36 -12.31 13.59 -30.50
CA VAL A 36 -11.15 14.26 -29.91
C VAL A 36 -10.25 14.80 -31.03
N ASP A 37 -10.08 16.11 -31.09
CA ASP A 37 -9.01 16.77 -31.86
C ASP A 37 -7.96 17.30 -30.88
N PHE A 38 -6.77 16.70 -30.94
CA PHE A 38 -5.68 17.03 -30.03
C PHE A 38 -4.30 16.80 -30.67
N GLY A 39 -3.48 17.84 -30.58
CA GLY A 39 -2.07 17.82 -30.95
C GLY A 39 -1.20 18.17 -29.75
N VAL A 40 -0.01 17.57 -29.68
CA VAL A 40 1.02 17.91 -28.69
C VAL A 40 2.35 18.11 -29.40
N LYS A 41 3.04 19.19 -29.04
CA LYS A 41 4.40 19.50 -29.47
C LYS A 41 5.24 19.82 -28.25
N VAL A 42 6.49 19.34 -28.23
CA VAL A 42 7.45 19.77 -27.22
C VAL A 42 8.11 21.06 -27.73
N GLN A 43 8.12 22.12 -26.92
CA GLN A 43 8.98 23.27 -27.21
C GLN A 43 10.42 22.77 -27.16
N THR A 44 11.12 22.83 -28.28
CA THR A 44 12.46 22.26 -28.44
C THR A 44 13.55 23.26 -28.04
N PRO A 45 14.19 23.12 -26.86
CA PRO A 45 15.55 23.61 -26.67
C PRO A 45 16.54 22.71 -27.44
N ASP A 46 17.78 23.17 -27.66
CA ASP A 46 18.85 22.37 -28.29
C ASP A 46 19.14 21.06 -27.51
N ALA A 47 18.85 21.06 -26.21
CA ALA A 47 18.88 19.89 -25.34
C ALA A 47 18.01 20.12 -24.09
N ILE A 48 17.43 19.04 -23.56
CA ILE A 48 16.73 19.03 -22.27
C ILE A 48 17.68 18.43 -21.23
N TYR A 49 17.80 19.08 -20.07
CA TYR A 49 18.66 18.63 -18.97
C TYR A 49 17.83 18.30 -17.73
N ALA A 50 18.29 17.33 -16.96
CA ALA A 50 17.68 16.96 -15.68
C ALA A 50 17.55 18.19 -14.77
N GLY A 51 16.37 18.36 -14.16
CA GLY A 51 16.01 19.51 -13.33
C GLY A 51 15.47 20.73 -14.11
N GLN A 52 15.47 20.71 -15.45
CA GLN A 52 14.85 21.76 -16.27
C GLN A 52 13.43 21.38 -16.73
N PRO A 53 12.49 22.34 -16.81
CA PRO A 53 11.14 22.06 -17.24
C PRO A 53 11.08 21.79 -18.75
N VAL A 54 10.36 20.73 -19.12
CA VAL A 54 9.96 20.42 -20.50
C VAL A 54 8.57 21.00 -20.73
N THR A 55 8.44 21.87 -21.74
CA THR A 55 7.18 22.51 -22.07
C THR A 55 6.49 21.78 -23.22
N PHE A 56 5.27 21.31 -22.98
CA PHE A 56 4.37 20.74 -23.97
C PHE A 56 3.33 21.78 -24.38
N GLU A 57 3.26 22.09 -25.67
CA GLU A 57 2.21 22.92 -26.28
C GLU A 57 1.09 22.03 -26.83
N PHE A 58 -0.14 22.42 -26.53
CA PHE A 58 -1.33 21.68 -26.94
C PHE A 58 -2.15 22.44 -27.99
N GLU A 59 -2.53 21.71 -29.03
CA GLU A 59 -3.52 22.11 -30.02
C GLU A 59 -4.84 21.38 -29.73
N GLY A 60 -5.97 22.05 -29.96
CA GLY A 60 -7.30 21.56 -29.56
C GLY A 60 -7.74 22.05 -28.18
N ASN A 61 -8.90 21.58 -27.73
CA ASN A 61 -9.46 21.84 -26.40
C ASN A 61 -10.33 20.67 -25.91
N PRO A 62 -9.73 19.51 -25.64
CA PRO A 62 -10.46 18.34 -25.16
C PRO A 62 -10.98 18.54 -23.73
N ASP A 63 -11.96 17.77 -23.28
CA ASP A 63 -12.52 17.91 -21.94
C ASP A 63 -11.50 17.58 -20.84
N TYR A 64 -10.89 16.40 -20.93
CA TYR A 64 -9.97 15.88 -19.93
C TYR A 64 -8.63 15.48 -20.55
N ILE A 65 -7.54 15.69 -19.80
CA ILE A 65 -6.21 15.22 -20.15
C ILE A 65 -5.58 14.59 -18.90
N VAL A 66 -5.15 13.33 -19.03
CA VAL A 66 -4.32 12.62 -18.06
C VAL A 66 -2.93 12.45 -18.64
N PHE A 67 -1.92 12.86 -17.90
CA PHE A 67 -0.52 12.83 -18.30
C PHE A 67 0.23 11.71 -17.58
N TYR A 68 0.95 10.91 -18.35
CA TYR A 68 1.93 9.95 -17.88
C TYR A 68 3.31 10.45 -18.28
N SER A 69 4.21 10.70 -17.33
CA SER A 69 5.56 11.21 -17.64
C SER A 69 6.48 10.15 -18.26
N GLY A 70 6.18 8.86 -18.07
CA GLY A 70 7.09 7.78 -18.45
C GLY A 70 8.17 7.48 -17.41
N GLU A 71 8.19 8.22 -16.30
CA GLU A 71 9.02 7.92 -15.13
C GLU A 71 8.51 6.68 -14.38
N LYS A 72 9.29 6.20 -13.40
CA LYS A 72 8.89 5.09 -12.52
C LYS A 72 7.51 5.39 -11.90
N ASN A 73 6.63 4.38 -11.87
CA ASN A 73 5.24 4.45 -11.38
C ASN A 73 4.31 5.40 -12.19
N ASN A 74 4.77 5.94 -13.32
CA ASN A 74 4.05 6.89 -14.16
C ASN A 74 4.14 6.54 -15.66
N ARG A 75 4.23 5.25 -16.01
CA ARG A 75 4.32 4.76 -17.39
C ARG A 75 2.98 4.30 -17.91
N TYR A 76 2.51 4.89 -19.01
CA TYR A 76 1.27 4.45 -19.64
C TYR A 76 1.31 2.96 -20.03
N ALA A 77 2.45 2.43 -20.47
CA ALA A 77 2.57 1.00 -20.78
C ALA A 77 2.17 0.06 -19.61
N ASN A 78 2.24 0.53 -18.36
CA ASN A 78 1.93 -0.23 -17.15
C ASN A 78 0.58 0.11 -16.51
N HIS A 79 -0.24 0.98 -17.13
CA HIS A 79 -1.48 1.50 -16.51
C HIS A 79 -2.55 0.43 -16.21
N ASN A 80 -2.49 -0.73 -16.85
CA ASN A 80 -3.35 -1.89 -16.57
C ASN A 80 -2.56 -3.10 -16.02
N ARG A 81 -1.26 -2.94 -15.74
CA ARG A 81 -0.41 -4.03 -15.26
C ARG A 81 -0.67 -4.22 -13.78
N THR A 82 -1.34 -5.31 -13.44
CA THR A 82 -1.64 -5.72 -12.05
C THR A 82 -0.78 -6.90 -11.59
N THR A 83 -0.08 -7.54 -12.52
CA THR A 83 0.72 -8.74 -12.25
C THR A 83 2.05 -8.73 -12.99
N LEU A 84 3.08 -9.26 -12.36
CA LEU A 84 4.36 -9.60 -12.96
C LEU A 84 4.34 -11.06 -13.42
N PRO A 85 4.70 -11.34 -14.69
CA PRO A 85 4.74 -12.72 -15.17
C PRO A 85 5.85 -13.54 -14.50
N GLU A 86 6.98 -12.90 -14.19
CA GLU A 86 8.14 -13.54 -13.58
C GLU A 86 8.76 -12.65 -12.51
N VAL A 87 9.21 -13.26 -11.41
CA VAL A 87 9.97 -12.60 -10.34
C VAL A 87 11.27 -13.38 -10.13
N ASP A 88 12.40 -12.71 -10.36
CA ASP A 88 13.73 -13.28 -10.20
C ASP A 88 14.06 -13.45 -8.71
N SER A 89 13.97 -12.35 -7.96
CA SER A 89 14.23 -12.30 -6.51
C SER A 89 13.24 -11.42 -5.77
N LEU A 90 13.00 -11.75 -4.50
CA LEU A 90 12.22 -10.96 -3.55
C LEU A 90 13.08 -10.64 -2.33
N GLY A 91 13.18 -9.36 -1.96
CA GLY A 91 13.96 -8.91 -0.81
C GLY A 91 13.19 -7.95 0.10
N LEU A 92 13.55 -7.93 1.38
CA LEU A 92 13.07 -6.96 2.35
C LEU A 92 14.24 -6.11 2.87
N SER A 93 14.00 -4.82 3.08
CA SER A 93 14.91 -3.92 3.80
C SER A 93 14.13 -2.99 4.71
N TYR A 94 14.74 -2.56 5.81
CA TYR A 94 14.15 -1.63 6.77
C TYR A 94 15.23 -1.06 7.70
N ALA A 95 14.92 0.03 8.38
CA ALA A 95 15.68 0.53 9.52
C ALA A 95 14.87 0.31 10.80
N ALA A 96 15.51 -0.13 11.87
CA ALA A 96 14.89 -0.28 13.17
C ALA A 96 15.69 0.43 14.26
N LYS A 97 15.00 1.16 15.14
CA LYS A 97 15.61 1.89 16.24
C LYS A 97 14.92 1.55 17.55
N MET A 98 15.73 1.19 18.55
CA MET A 98 15.25 1.01 19.92
C MET A 98 15.59 2.21 20.78
N GLN A 99 14.62 2.68 21.56
CA GLN A 99 14.77 3.78 22.50
C GLN A 99 14.21 3.40 23.88
N TYR A 100 14.68 4.10 24.92
CA TYR A 100 14.21 3.93 26.30
C TYR A 100 14.47 2.53 26.90
N ALA A 101 15.44 1.78 26.36
CA ALA A 101 15.92 0.51 26.92
C ALA A 101 17.07 0.69 27.93
N GLU A 102 17.23 1.89 28.46
CA GLU A 102 18.36 2.29 29.32
C GLU A 102 18.33 1.64 30.71
N ASN A 103 17.20 1.03 31.09
CA ASN A 103 17.03 0.51 32.45
C ASN A 103 17.11 -1.01 32.61
N TYR A 104 16.58 -1.92 31.75
CA TYR A 104 16.55 -3.36 32.09
C TYR A 104 16.54 -4.36 30.92
N ASP A 105 16.95 -5.60 31.26
CA ASP A 105 17.03 -6.95 30.66
C ASP A 105 16.89 -7.20 29.14
N TYR A 106 16.27 -6.30 28.38
CA TYR A 106 16.16 -6.47 26.92
C TYR A 106 17.43 -6.07 26.16
N GLN A 107 18.47 -5.63 26.87
CA GLN A 107 19.78 -5.42 26.26
C GLN A 107 20.32 -6.77 25.80
N ASN A 108 20.46 -6.90 24.48
CA ASN A 108 20.82 -8.14 23.80
C ASN A 108 19.70 -9.19 23.67
N ASP A 109 18.44 -8.79 23.88
CA ASP A 109 17.27 -9.65 23.63
C ASP A 109 16.63 -9.36 22.27
N ARG A 110 16.04 -10.38 21.66
CA ARG A 110 15.35 -10.31 20.36
C ARG A 110 13.86 -9.99 20.56
N ILE A 111 13.62 -8.77 21.04
CA ILE A 111 12.25 -8.29 21.27
C ILE A 111 11.52 -7.87 19.99
N LEU A 112 12.27 -7.52 18.93
CA LEU A 112 11.71 -7.35 17.58
C LEU A 112 11.98 -8.60 16.77
N ARG A 113 10.92 -9.19 16.25
CA ARG A 113 10.96 -10.36 15.36
C ARG A 113 10.26 -10.05 14.06
N ILE A 114 10.75 -10.64 12.97
CA ILE A 114 10.10 -10.55 11.68
C ILE A 114 9.52 -11.92 11.38
N MET A 115 8.25 -11.92 11.06
CA MET A 115 7.47 -13.13 10.93
C MET A 115 6.90 -13.19 9.52
N VAL A 116 6.98 -14.35 8.89
CA VAL A 116 6.35 -14.62 7.59
C VAL A 116 5.41 -15.81 7.73
N SER A 117 4.25 -15.76 7.10
CA SER A 117 3.32 -16.89 7.04
C SER A 117 2.66 -16.98 5.67
N ASP A 118 2.72 -18.15 5.06
CA ASP A 118 1.95 -18.52 3.85
C ASP A 118 0.69 -19.35 4.19
N THR A 119 0.43 -19.57 5.49
CA THR A 119 -0.73 -20.34 5.98
C THR A 119 -1.73 -19.54 6.79
N TYR A 120 -1.32 -18.37 7.32
CA TYR A 120 -2.22 -17.47 8.05
C TYR A 120 -3.40 -17.03 7.17
N ASP A 121 -4.60 -17.02 7.74
CA ASP A 121 -5.86 -16.82 7.00
C ASP A 121 -6.30 -15.35 6.89
N GLY A 122 -5.56 -14.41 7.51
CA GLY A 122 -5.93 -13.01 7.54
C GLY A 122 -7.07 -12.67 8.52
N SER A 123 -7.44 -13.57 9.43
CA SER A 123 -8.61 -13.39 10.32
C SER A 123 -8.45 -12.35 11.43
N GLY A 124 -7.24 -11.84 11.65
CA GLY A 124 -6.86 -11.02 12.82
C GLY A 124 -6.59 -11.84 14.08
N LYS A 125 -6.74 -13.17 14.04
CA LYS A 125 -6.42 -14.06 15.16
C LYS A 125 -5.06 -14.70 14.93
N ILE A 126 -4.06 -14.25 15.66
CA ILE A 126 -2.70 -14.74 15.48
C ILE A 126 -2.48 -16.02 16.28
N ASN A 127 -2.09 -17.09 15.58
CA ASN A 127 -1.54 -18.30 16.14
C ASN A 127 -0.03 -18.34 15.85
N PRO A 128 0.86 -18.05 16.81
CA PRO A 128 2.31 -17.95 16.55
C PRO A 128 2.94 -19.18 15.89
N ALA A 129 2.33 -20.37 16.02
CA ALA A 129 2.84 -21.60 15.40
C ALA A 129 2.68 -21.65 13.87
N GLU A 130 1.85 -20.78 13.28
CA GLU A 130 1.66 -20.65 11.82
C GLU A 130 2.67 -19.70 11.17
N TRP A 131 3.57 -19.11 11.97
CA TRP A 131 4.48 -18.07 11.52
C TRP A 131 5.93 -18.53 11.65
N HIS A 132 6.70 -18.31 10.61
CA HIS A 132 8.14 -18.53 10.58
C HIS A 132 8.88 -17.25 10.99
N ASP A 133 9.71 -17.35 12.03
CA ASP A 133 10.56 -16.27 12.52
C ASP A 133 11.84 -16.20 11.69
N ILE A 134 11.92 -15.27 10.73
CA ILE A 134 13.08 -15.14 9.82
C ILE A 134 14.27 -14.44 10.49
N THR A 135 14.12 -13.99 11.75
CA THR A 135 15.21 -13.44 12.56
C THR A 135 15.73 -14.44 13.57
N ASP A 136 15.24 -15.69 13.56
CA ASP A 136 15.69 -16.74 14.47
C ASP A 136 16.93 -17.47 13.94
N PRO A 137 18.12 -17.36 14.57
CA PRO A 137 19.31 -18.06 14.14
C PRO A 137 19.24 -19.53 14.57
N ASP A 138 18.31 -20.31 14.02
CA ASP A 138 18.22 -21.74 14.34
C ASP A 138 19.46 -22.47 13.78
N PRO A 139 20.38 -22.98 14.60
CA PRO A 139 21.56 -23.67 14.10
C PRO A 139 21.25 -24.94 13.28
N ALA A 140 19.99 -25.42 13.26
CA ALA A 140 19.56 -26.58 12.49
C ALA A 140 19.19 -26.27 11.02
N VAL A 141 18.85 -25.02 10.67
CA VAL A 141 18.55 -24.64 9.28
C VAL A 141 19.78 -23.91 8.76
N ASN A 142 20.51 -24.53 7.83
CA ASN A 142 21.72 -23.95 7.24
C ASN A 142 21.36 -22.87 6.20
N GLU A 143 20.52 -21.92 6.61
CA GLU A 143 20.07 -20.77 5.83
C GLU A 143 20.76 -19.51 6.37
N GLU A 144 21.05 -18.57 5.48
CA GLU A 144 21.69 -17.30 5.81
C GLU A 144 20.73 -16.47 6.68
N TYR A 145 20.89 -16.60 8.00
CA TYR A 145 20.10 -15.85 8.98
C TYR A 145 20.40 -14.37 8.95
N LEU A 146 19.41 -13.57 9.32
CA LEU A 146 19.67 -12.19 9.73
C LEU A 146 20.47 -12.19 11.02
N GLU A 147 21.79 -12.00 10.94
CA GLU A 147 22.67 -11.83 12.10
C GLU A 147 22.33 -10.59 12.97
N SER A 148 21.27 -9.84 12.67
CA SER A 148 21.21 -8.41 13.02
C SER A 148 19.85 -7.86 13.47
N VAL A 149 19.07 -8.58 14.28
CA VAL A 149 17.92 -7.96 15.00
C VAL A 149 18.08 -8.06 16.51
N ILE A 150 19.31 -7.93 16.99
CA ILE A 150 19.57 -7.58 18.38
C ILE A 150 19.69 -6.06 18.44
N LEU A 151 18.62 -5.40 18.89
CA LEU A 151 18.62 -3.96 19.07
C LEU A 151 19.27 -3.61 20.43
N THR A 152 20.08 -2.56 20.47
CA THR A 152 20.60 -1.97 21.71
C THR A 152 20.05 -0.55 21.91
N SER A 153 19.88 -0.12 23.16
CA SER A 153 19.25 1.18 23.45
C SER A 153 20.02 2.33 22.80
N GLY A 154 19.31 3.19 22.06
CA GLY A 154 19.93 4.34 21.38
C GLY A 154 20.66 3.99 20.09
N THR A 155 20.72 2.71 19.71
CA THR A 155 21.28 2.24 18.44
C THR A 155 20.19 2.15 17.38
N THR A 156 20.50 2.67 16.20
CA THR A 156 19.76 2.38 14.97
C THR A 156 20.47 1.23 14.27
N VAL A 157 19.73 0.20 13.90
CA VAL A 157 20.20 -0.86 13.01
C VAL A 157 19.56 -0.60 11.64
N ASP A 158 20.40 -0.23 10.68
CA ASP A 158 20.01 -0.05 9.28
C ASP A 158 20.30 -1.33 8.52
N LEU A 159 19.29 -1.95 7.92
CA LEU A 159 19.47 -3.14 7.12
C LEU A 159 19.40 -2.82 5.63
N PRO A 160 20.51 -3.02 4.88
CA PRO A 160 20.55 -2.69 3.46
C PRO A 160 19.60 -3.58 2.64
N TYR A 161 19.32 -3.13 1.42
CA TYR A 161 18.63 -3.92 0.41
C TYR A 161 19.29 -5.31 0.25
N ALA A 162 18.45 -6.36 0.30
CA ALA A 162 18.81 -7.78 0.30
C ALA A 162 19.34 -8.36 1.64
N ALA A 163 19.25 -7.64 2.76
CA ALA A 163 19.53 -8.23 4.07
C ALA A 163 18.63 -9.45 4.34
N VAL A 164 17.34 -9.36 3.99
CA VAL A 164 16.40 -10.49 4.09
C VAL A 164 16.08 -11.03 2.70
N ASN A 165 16.51 -12.24 2.40
CA ASN A 165 16.09 -12.94 1.19
C ASN A 165 14.72 -13.61 1.41
N LEU A 166 13.69 -13.10 0.73
CA LEU A 166 12.34 -13.66 0.76
C LEU A 166 12.00 -14.44 -0.51
N SER A 167 12.99 -14.77 -1.34
CA SER A 167 12.76 -15.41 -2.65
C SER A 167 12.11 -16.79 -2.53
N GLN A 168 12.20 -17.46 -1.38
CA GLN A 168 11.44 -18.69 -1.09
C GLN A 168 9.91 -18.49 -1.08
N TYR A 169 9.44 -17.24 -0.92
CA TYR A 169 8.02 -16.86 -0.94
C TYR A 169 7.59 -16.23 -2.27
N LYS A 170 8.47 -16.14 -3.29
CA LYS A 170 8.18 -15.39 -4.52
C LYS A 170 6.99 -15.95 -5.31
N ASP A 171 6.80 -17.26 -5.27
CA ASP A 171 5.71 -17.97 -5.97
C ASP A 171 4.51 -18.25 -5.04
N LYS A 172 4.45 -17.58 -3.88
CA LYS A 172 3.40 -17.75 -2.87
C LYS A 172 2.78 -16.41 -2.52
N ASP A 173 1.51 -16.45 -2.14
CA ASP A 173 0.95 -15.39 -1.33
C ASP A 173 1.40 -15.59 0.12
N PHE A 174 1.77 -14.51 0.79
CA PHE A 174 2.27 -14.56 2.17
C PHE A 174 1.86 -13.31 2.94
N TYR A 175 1.94 -13.39 4.27
CA TYR A 175 1.80 -12.26 5.16
C TYR A 175 3.14 -11.96 5.81
N LEU A 176 3.42 -10.68 6.02
CA LEU A 176 4.58 -10.19 6.75
C LEU A 176 4.09 -9.60 8.08
N ALA A 177 4.82 -9.84 9.16
CA ALA A 177 4.55 -9.16 10.42
C ALA A 177 5.82 -8.75 11.14
N PHE A 178 5.74 -7.60 11.81
CA PHE A 178 6.69 -7.22 12.85
C PHE A 178 6.08 -7.57 14.20
N ARG A 179 6.74 -8.46 14.93
CA ARG A 179 6.31 -8.92 16.24
C ARG A 179 7.19 -8.30 17.31
N TYR A 180 6.54 -7.55 18.20
CA TYR A 180 7.11 -7.09 19.46
C TYR A 180 6.84 -8.15 20.51
N LEU A 181 7.87 -8.92 20.88
CA LEU A 181 7.81 -9.95 21.91
C LEU A 181 8.75 -9.60 23.06
N ALA A 182 8.21 -8.97 24.10
CA ALA A 182 8.94 -8.68 25.33
C ALA A 182 8.43 -9.61 26.43
N GLU A 183 9.21 -10.64 26.76
CA GLU A 183 8.93 -11.51 27.90
C GLU A 183 9.13 -10.77 29.24
N PRO A 184 8.54 -11.25 30.35
CA PRO A 184 8.84 -10.69 31.66
C PRO A 184 10.36 -10.70 31.92
N HIS A 185 10.86 -9.62 32.49
CA HIS A 185 12.23 -9.45 32.97
C HIS A 185 12.57 -10.59 33.93
N THR A 186 13.55 -11.41 33.54
CA THR A 186 13.97 -12.59 34.32
C THR A 186 15.02 -12.27 35.38
N GLY A 187 15.69 -11.12 35.27
CA GLY A 187 16.75 -10.66 36.17
C GLY A 187 16.27 -9.71 37.28
N VAL A 188 15.04 -9.20 37.17
CA VAL A 188 14.47 -8.26 38.14
C VAL A 188 13.60 -8.99 39.15
N LYS A 189 14.02 -8.96 40.41
CA LYS A 189 13.19 -9.42 41.52
C LYS A 189 12.05 -8.40 41.73
N SER A 190 10.87 -8.95 41.96
CA SER A 190 9.58 -8.25 42.02
C SER A 190 9.57 -7.01 42.93
N LYS A 191 8.48 -6.23 42.86
CA LYS A 191 8.18 -5.04 43.70
C LYS A 191 8.97 -4.94 45.01
N GLY A 192 9.88 -3.96 45.09
CA GLY A 192 10.61 -3.61 46.32
C GLY A 192 12.13 -3.56 46.16
N ASP A 193 12.67 -4.14 45.08
CA ASP A 193 14.10 -4.06 44.78
C ASP A 193 14.50 -2.67 44.24
N LEU A 194 15.76 -2.31 44.47
CA LEU A 194 16.35 -1.02 44.07
C LEU A 194 17.43 -1.24 43.02
N ARG A 195 17.49 -0.33 42.04
CA ARG A 195 18.44 -0.39 40.94
C ARG A 195 19.89 -0.30 41.47
N PRO A 196 20.82 -1.17 41.03
CA PRO A 196 22.19 -1.18 41.55
C PRO A 196 23.01 0.04 41.11
N ASP A 197 22.65 0.70 40.01
CA ASP A 197 23.32 1.88 39.46
C ASP A 197 22.96 3.18 40.20
N ASN A 198 21.70 3.33 40.64
CA ASN A 198 21.20 4.60 41.16
C ASN A 198 20.27 4.51 42.39
N GLY A 199 19.97 3.30 42.89
CA GLY A 199 19.22 3.06 44.11
C GLY A 199 17.74 3.46 44.05
N LYS A 200 17.18 3.81 42.88
CA LYS A 200 15.74 4.06 42.73
C LYS A 200 14.98 2.74 42.66
N ALA A 201 13.65 2.77 42.80
CA ALA A 201 12.83 1.61 42.46
C ALA A 201 12.93 1.29 40.96
N TYR A 202 12.76 0.02 40.62
CA TYR A 202 12.50 -0.41 39.24
C TYR A 202 11.14 0.14 38.80
N SER A 203 11.04 0.62 37.55
CA SER A 203 9.79 1.00 36.90
C SER A 203 9.63 0.09 35.68
N TYR A 204 8.51 -0.61 35.62
CA TYR A 204 8.14 -1.51 34.52
C TYR A 204 7.29 -0.80 33.46
N ASP A 205 6.99 0.48 33.69
CA ASP A 205 5.98 1.27 32.95
C ASP A 205 6.41 1.60 31.52
N ASN A 206 7.71 1.53 31.23
CA ASN A 206 8.32 1.89 29.96
C ASN A 206 9.11 0.72 29.40
N ARG A 207 8.43 -0.17 28.68
CA ARG A 207 9.11 -1.11 27.80
C ARG A 207 9.78 -0.36 26.64
N PRO A 208 10.81 -0.93 26.00
CA PRO A 208 11.52 -0.26 24.92
C PRO A 208 10.58 0.19 23.80
N ARG A 209 10.73 1.43 23.36
CA ARG A 209 10.13 1.89 22.11
C ARG A 209 10.91 1.30 20.95
N ILE A 210 10.20 0.80 19.95
CA ILE A 210 10.78 0.37 18.67
C ILE A 210 10.09 1.14 17.55
N ASP A 211 10.90 1.85 16.77
CA ASP A 211 10.47 2.44 15.50
C ASP A 211 11.04 1.61 14.36
N ILE A 212 10.20 1.26 13.39
CA ILE A 212 10.60 0.70 12.10
C ILE A 212 10.30 1.75 11.04
N THR A 213 11.29 2.09 10.24
CA THR A 213 11.25 3.09 9.16
C THR A 213 11.89 2.52 7.90
N GLU A 214 11.73 3.21 6.77
CA GLU A 214 12.38 2.84 5.51
C GLU A 214 12.11 1.39 5.07
N LEU A 215 10.94 0.84 5.44
CA LEU A 215 10.54 -0.50 5.03
C LEU A 215 10.33 -0.53 3.53
N LYS A 216 10.99 -1.48 2.86
CA LYS A 216 10.80 -1.76 1.44
C LYS A 216 10.69 -3.25 1.22
N LEU A 217 9.65 -3.68 0.50
CA LEU A 217 9.63 -4.97 -0.16
C LEU A 217 10.00 -4.73 -1.63
N VAL A 218 11.09 -5.34 -2.06
CA VAL A 218 11.65 -5.12 -3.39
C VAL A 218 11.55 -6.38 -4.22
N LYS A 219 10.94 -6.23 -5.39
CA LYS A 219 10.71 -7.26 -6.39
C LYS A 219 11.65 -7.00 -7.55
N ARG A 220 12.39 -8.02 -7.99
CA ARG A 220 13.28 -7.93 -9.16
C ARG A 220 12.65 -8.69 -10.32
N GLU A 221 12.42 -7.99 -11.43
CA GLU A 221 12.07 -8.62 -12.71
C GLU A 221 13.33 -9.23 -13.36
N PRO A 222 13.21 -10.26 -14.23
CA PRO A 222 14.36 -10.89 -14.92
C PRO A 222 15.22 -9.93 -15.74
N ASP A 223 14.63 -8.83 -16.24
CA ASP A 223 15.33 -7.75 -16.94
C ASP A 223 16.00 -6.72 -15.99
N LYS A 224 16.00 -7.01 -14.68
CA LYS A 224 16.56 -6.25 -13.56
C LYS A 224 15.79 -5.01 -13.15
N ASN A 225 14.59 -4.77 -13.67
CA ASN A 225 13.73 -3.72 -13.12
C ASN A 225 13.41 -4.02 -11.64
N LEU A 226 13.51 -2.98 -10.80
CA LEU A 226 13.19 -3.05 -9.38
C LEU A 226 11.85 -2.37 -9.13
N ILE A 227 10.95 -3.11 -8.50
CA ILE A 227 9.65 -2.61 -8.05
C ILE A 227 9.66 -2.66 -6.53
N GLU A 228 9.38 -1.52 -5.92
CA GLU A 228 9.45 -1.32 -4.47
C GLU A 228 8.04 -1.06 -3.94
N VAL A 229 7.71 -1.71 -2.83
CA VAL A 229 6.53 -1.45 -2.02
C VAL A 229 7.02 -0.82 -0.74
N GLU A 230 6.54 0.38 -0.40
CA GLU A 230 7.14 1.21 0.67
C GLU A 230 6.11 1.78 1.66
N ASP A 231 4.86 1.99 1.24
CA ASP A 231 3.83 2.59 2.10
C ASP A 231 3.30 1.58 3.11
N MET A 232 3.69 1.75 4.37
CA MET A 232 3.33 0.83 5.45
C MET A 232 1.82 0.87 5.82
N LEU A 233 1.12 1.97 5.48
CA LEU A 233 -0.30 2.16 5.82
C LEU A 233 -1.22 1.71 4.70
N THR A 234 -0.84 1.91 3.43
CA THR A 234 -1.74 1.67 2.29
C THR A 234 -1.31 0.50 1.41
N GLU A 235 -0.01 0.33 1.17
CA GLU A 235 0.48 -0.77 0.33
C GLU A 235 0.76 -2.05 1.14
N PHE A 236 1.41 -1.95 2.31
CA PHE A 236 1.47 -3.08 3.24
C PHE A 236 0.20 -3.22 4.07
N ALA A 237 -0.56 -2.13 4.24
CA ALA A 237 -1.80 -2.09 5.01
C ALA A 237 -1.69 -2.80 6.37
N PHE A 238 -0.65 -2.46 7.15
CA PHE A 238 -0.43 -3.08 8.45
C PHE A 238 -1.60 -2.84 9.42
N THR A 239 -1.88 -3.85 10.24
CA THR A 239 -2.87 -3.80 11.32
C THR A 239 -2.26 -4.32 12.62
N THR A 240 -2.60 -3.68 13.75
CA THR A 240 -2.12 -4.08 15.07
C THR A 240 -2.97 -5.21 15.65
N ASN A 241 -2.32 -6.27 16.13
CA ASN A 241 -2.94 -7.45 16.73
C ASN A 241 -2.29 -7.71 18.10
N PHE A 242 -3.11 -7.84 19.14
CA PHE A 242 -2.66 -8.05 20.52
C PHE A 242 -2.86 -9.51 20.91
N VAL A 243 -1.77 -10.29 20.95
CA VAL A 243 -1.82 -11.72 21.30
C VAL A 243 -1.82 -11.87 22.82
N SER A 244 -0.86 -11.22 23.48
CA SER A 244 -0.80 -11.09 24.93
C SER A 244 -0.38 -9.68 25.25
N ALA A 245 -1.30 -8.88 25.79
CA ALA A 245 -1.00 -7.50 26.14
C ALA A 245 -1.96 -6.99 27.22
N LYS A 246 -1.42 -6.51 28.34
CA LYS A 246 -2.22 -5.75 29.31
C LYS A 246 -2.50 -4.33 28.85
N VAL A 247 -1.62 -3.76 28.01
CA VAL A 247 -1.72 -2.41 27.45
C VAL A 247 -1.85 -2.44 25.93
N GLN A 248 -2.81 -1.69 25.38
CA GLN A 248 -3.10 -1.65 23.95
C GLN A 248 -3.00 -0.23 23.37
N ASN A 249 -2.38 0.69 24.10
CA ASN A 249 -2.21 2.09 23.75
C ASN A 249 -0.79 2.37 23.23
N ASN A 250 -0.68 3.46 22.45
CA ASN A 250 0.58 4.01 21.97
C ASN A 250 1.33 3.08 20.98
N PHE A 251 0.55 2.51 20.06
CA PHE A 251 1.02 1.84 18.85
C PHE A 251 0.56 2.67 17.64
N THR A 252 1.48 2.98 16.72
CA THR A 252 1.16 3.84 15.57
C THR A 252 1.63 3.20 14.28
N ILE A 253 0.77 3.25 13.27
CA ILE A 253 1.06 2.90 11.89
C ILE A 253 0.85 4.17 11.06
N SER A 254 1.90 4.65 10.41
CA SER A 254 1.83 5.69 9.38
C SER A 254 2.41 5.16 8.08
N ASN A 255 2.29 5.91 7.00
CA ASN A 255 2.82 5.53 5.69
C ASN A 255 4.35 5.29 5.67
N TYR A 256 5.11 5.83 6.63
CA TYR A 256 6.57 5.73 6.69
C TYR A 256 7.11 5.15 8.02
N ARG A 257 6.24 4.74 8.95
CA ARG A 257 6.69 4.28 10.27
C ARG A 257 5.70 3.30 10.93
N LEU A 258 6.24 2.20 11.44
CA LEU A 258 5.61 1.38 12.47
C LEU A 258 6.24 1.73 13.81
N MET A 259 5.41 2.01 14.82
CA MET A 259 5.89 2.39 16.15
C MET A 259 5.23 1.51 17.20
N PHE A 260 6.07 0.77 17.93
CA PHE A 260 5.72 0.04 19.14
C PHE A 260 6.24 0.83 20.34
N GLN A 261 5.35 1.43 21.13
CA GLN A 261 5.73 2.02 22.41
C GLN A 261 4.66 1.69 23.44
N PRO A 262 4.55 0.40 23.83
CA PRO A 262 3.68 0.02 24.93
C PRO A 262 4.00 0.87 26.16
N GLN A 263 3.03 1.68 26.56
CA GLN A 263 3.17 2.59 27.68
C GLN A 263 2.11 2.26 28.70
N GLU A 264 2.51 2.00 29.94
CA GLU A 264 1.57 1.92 31.04
C GLU A 264 1.20 3.33 31.44
N TYR A 265 0.02 3.81 31.04
CA TYR A 265 -0.48 5.07 31.59
C TYR A 265 -1.04 4.83 32.99
N VAL A 266 -0.49 5.55 33.96
CA VAL A 266 -1.14 5.87 35.23
C VAL A 266 -2.07 7.03 34.95
N GLU A 267 -3.38 6.83 34.99
CA GLU A 267 -4.28 7.96 35.23
C GLU A 267 -4.25 8.27 36.73
N ALA A 268 -4.02 9.54 37.11
CA ALA A 268 -4.23 10.05 38.47
C ALA A 268 -5.33 11.14 38.49
N ASP A 269 -6.31 10.92 39.35
CA ASP A 269 -7.70 11.34 39.54
C ASP A 269 -8.80 11.08 38.48
N GLY A 270 -8.71 10.13 37.56
CA GLY A 270 -7.60 9.21 37.31
C GLY A 270 -7.30 8.18 38.41
N LYS A 271 -7.69 6.94 38.15
CA LYS A 271 -6.89 5.83 38.67
C LYS A 271 -6.97 4.71 37.66
N VAL A 272 -6.06 4.74 36.70
CA VAL A 272 -5.59 3.51 36.07
C VAL A 272 -4.52 2.99 37.02
N THR A 273 -4.89 2.01 37.83
CA THR A 273 -3.91 1.19 38.53
C THR A 273 -3.56 0.04 37.60
N THR A 274 -2.44 0.14 36.88
CA THR A 274 -1.70 -1.07 36.55
C THR A 274 -1.17 -1.62 37.88
N ASP A 275 -1.23 -2.94 38.06
CA ASP A 275 -0.49 -3.55 39.15
C ASP A 275 0.99 -3.49 38.77
N GLU A 276 1.64 -2.36 39.09
CA GLU A 276 3.07 -2.05 38.93
C GLU A 276 3.99 -3.09 39.62
N SER A 277 3.42 -4.11 40.27
CA SER A 277 4.14 -5.19 40.93
C SER A 277 4.36 -6.43 40.09
N GLN A 278 3.67 -6.56 38.97
CA GLN A 278 3.73 -7.76 38.13
C GLN A 278 4.13 -7.44 36.71
N ASP A 279 5.34 -7.85 36.39
CA ASP A 279 5.82 -7.97 35.03
C ASP A 279 5.01 -9.01 34.26
N TYR A 280 4.83 -8.77 32.96
CA TYR A 280 4.00 -9.60 32.09
C TYR A 280 4.62 -9.65 30.70
N ASP A 281 4.25 -10.68 29.95
CA ASP A 281 4.59 -10.78 28.55
C ASP A 281 3.84 -9.74 27.72
N MET A 282 4.54 -9.14 26.76
CA MET A 282 3.94 -8.38 25.67
C MET A 282 4.24 -9.06 24.37
N ASP A 283 3.17 -9.45 23.69
CA ASP A 283 3.19 -10.05 22.38
C ASP A 283 2.21 -9.29 21.48
N VAL A 284 2.76 -8.35 20.70
CA VAL A 284 2.01 -7.47 19.80
C VAL A 284 2.56 -7.58 18.40
N TRP A 285 1.67 -7.74 17.44
CA TRP A 285 2.02 -7.96 16.04
C TRP A 285 1.44 -6.84 15.20
N MET A 286 2.26 -6.22 14.35
CA MET A 286 1.76 -5.45 13.23
C MET A 286 1.83 -6.33 11.98
N VAL A 287 0.67 -6.74 11.48
CA VAL A 287 0.52 -7.73 10.40
C VAL A 287 0.04 -7.06 9.13
N SER A 288 0.74 -7.29 8.02
CA SER A 288 0.40 -6.74 6.70
C SER A 288 -0.91 -7.33 6.18
N GLN A 289 -1.45 -6.74 5.11
CA GLN A 289 -2.35 -7.47 4.24
C GLN A 289 -1.62 -8.65 3.55
N LYS A 290 -2.39 -9.48 2.84
CA LYS A 290 -1.81 -10.55 2.03
C LYS A 290 -0.96 -9.95 0.91
N LEU A 291 0.32 -10.31 0.88
CA LEU A 291 1.30 -9.87 -0.09
C LEU A 291 1.50 -10.95 -1.15
N SER A 292 1.84 -10.51 -2.35
CA SER A 292 2.23 -11.38 -3.45
C SER A 292 3.41 -10.75 -4.19
N ALA A 293 4.45 -11.53 -4.48
CA ALA A 293 5.58 -11.03 -5.25
C ALA A 293 5.16 -10.71 -6.70
N HIS A 294 4.13 -11.39 -7.21
CA HIS A 294 3.62 -11.16 -8.56
C HIS A 294 2.67 -9.97 -8.64
N SER A 295 2.02 -9.54 -7.55
CA SER A 295 1.10 -8.40 -7.61
C SER A 295 1.85 -7.08 -7.76
N VAL A 296 1.38 -6.17 -8.61
CA VAL A 296 1.94 -4.81 -8.73
C VAL A 296 0.82 -3.80 -8.84
N GLU A 297 1.04 -2.62 -8.26
CA GLU A 297 0.14 -1.50 -8.47
C GLU A 297 0.30 -0.98 -9.91
N PRO A 298 -0.81 -0.77 -10.65
CA PRO A 298 -0.74 -0.14 -11.95
C PRO A 298 -0.23 1.29 -11.85
N ASP A 299 0.63 1.69 -12.78
CA ASP A 299 1.12 3.06 -12.88
C ASP A 299 -0.04 4.03 -13.08
N ARG A 300 0.02 5.20 -12.43
CA ARG A 300 -1.08 6.18 -12.46
C ARG A 300 -0.63 7.47 -13.11
N GLY A 301 -1.38 7.91 -14.11
CA GLY A 301 -1.20 9.23 -14.70
C GLY A 301 -1.75 10.34 -13.82
N THR A 302 -1.21 11.54 -13.99
CA THR A 302 -1.65 12.76 -13.33
C THR A 302 -2.75 13.44 -14.15
N PRO A 303 -3.95 13.67 -13.61
CA PRO A 303 -4.95 14.50 -14.28
C PRO A 303 -4.44 15.95 -14.34
N ILE A 304 -4.27 16.49 -15.55
CA ILE A 304 -3.74 17.85 -15.77
C ILE A 304 -4.80 18.82 -16.31
N LYS A 305 -5.93 18.30 -16.82
CA LYS A 305 -7.04 19.12 -17.33
C LYS A 305 -8.39 18.49 -17.00
N GLY A 306 -9.36 19.33 -16.64
CA GLY A 306 -10.80 19.04 -16.64
C GLY A 306 -11.59 20.06 -17.49
N THR A 307 -12.92 19.98 -17.44
CA THR A 307 -13.83 20.75 -18.32
C THR A 307 -13.83 22.27 -18.09
N ASN A 308 -13.38 22.73 -16.92
CA ASN A 308 -13.56 24.12 -16.47
C ASN A 308 -12.67 25.14 -17.19
N ALA A 309 -11.56 24.72 -17.80
CA ALA A 309 -10.61 25.63 -18.44
C ALA A 309 -9.85 24.97 -19.60
N ARG A 310 -9.48 25.78 -20.61
CA ARG A 310 -8.57 25.38 -21.68
C ARG A 310 -7.15 25.29 -21.15
N LEU A 311 -6.44 24.21 -21.49
CA LEU A 311 -5.02 24.05 -21.20
C LEU A 311 -4.27 24.07 -22.53
N GLY A 312 -3.56 25.17 -22.80
CA GLY A 312 -2.75 25.31 -24.02
C GLY A 312 -1.29 24.90 -23.85
N ILE A 313 -0.80 24.89 -22.60
CA ILE A 313 0.60 24.57 -22.27
C ILE A 313 0.61 23.76 -20.97
N TYR A 314 1.49 22.77 -20.90
CA TYR A 314 1.81 22.03 -19.68
C TYR A 314 3.32 21.88 -19.52
N GLN A 315 3.83 21.97 -18.30
CA GLN A 315 5.25 21.81 -18.00
C GLN A 315 5.46 20.65 -17.03
N HIS A 316 6.47 19.84 -17.32
CA HIS A 316 6.93 18.76 -16.43
C HIS A 316 8.45 18.79 -16.32
N THR A 317 8.99 18.53 -15.13
CA THR A 317 10.43 18.49 -14.88
C THR A 317 10.86 17.08 -14.54
N TYR A 318 11.76 16.52 -15.34
CA TYR A 318 12.41 15.24 -15.07
C TYR A 318 13.64 15.47 -14.18
N SER A 319 13.73 14.78 -13.04
CA SER A 319 14.85 14.94 -12.10
C SER A 319 16.09 14.13 -12.47
N GLU A 320 15.93 13.10 -13.31
CA GLU A 320 17.00 12.19 -13.70
C GLU A 320 17.23 12.21 -15.23
N PRO A 321 18.46 11.96 -15.70
CA PRO A 321 18.71 11.76 -17.12
C PRO A 321 18.12 10.43 -17.61
N GLY A 322 17.61 10.42 -18.83
CA GLY A 322 17.00 9.24 -19.43
C GLY A 322 16.18 9.55 -20.67
N THR A 323 15.64 8.50 -21.28
CA THR A 323 14.66 8.63 -22.37
C THR A 323 13.30 8.20 -21.85
N TYR A 324 12.33 9.09 -21.92
CA TYR A 324 10.99 8.91 -21.38
C TYR A 324 9.94 8.96 -22.49
N THR A 325 8.87 8.18 -22.34
CA THR A 325 7.68 8.27 -23.20
C THR A 325 6.57 9.01 -22.48
N ALA A 326 6.51 10.32 -22.69
CA ALA A 326 5.44 11.18 -22.21
C ALA A 326 4.13 10.84 -22.95
N THR A 327 3.10 10.41 -22.23
CA THR A 327 1.83 9.97 -22.81
C THR A 327 0.67 10.83 -22.31
N PHE A 328 -0.15 11.32 -23.22
CA PHE A 328 -1.35 12.10 -22.94
C PHE A 328 -2.57 11.28 -23.33
N ILE A 329 -3.38 10.88 -22.34
CA ILE A 329 -4.70 10.32 -22.56
C ILE A 329 -5.68 11.48 -22.58
N VAL A 330 -6.32 11.66 -23.72
CA VAL A 330 -7.20 12.78 -23.98
C VAL A 330 -8.61 12.25 -24.15
N THR A 331 -9.55 12.80 -23.40
CA THR A 331 -10.94 12.32 -23.39
C THR A 331 -11.89 13.49 -23.61
N ASN A 332 -12.81 13.34 -24.57
CA ASN A 332 -14.06 14.08 -24.59
C ASN A 332 -15.15 13.16 -24.05
N ALA A 333 -16.00 13.66 -23.17
CA ALA A 333 -17.05 12.85 -22.55
C ALA A 333 -18.32 13.66 -22.35
N ASN A 334 -19.46 13.03 -22.61
CA ASN A 334 -20.76 13.55 -22.23
C ASN A 334 -21.43 12.58 -21.24
N LYS A 335 -22.72 12.80 -20.96
CA LYS A 335 -23.48 11.96 -20.01
C LYS A 335 -23.58 10.48 -20.45
N TRP A 336 -23.45 10.20 -21.74
CA TRP A 336 -23.82 8.92 -22.35
C TRP A 336 -22.63 8.14 -22.88
N ASP A 337 -21.59 8.82 -23.36
CA ASP A 337 -20.42 8.17 -23.96
C ASP A 337 -19.14 9.01 -23.77
N SER A 338 -18.00 8.43 -24.12
CA SER A 338 -16.71 9.09 -24.15
C SER A 338 -15.88 8.65 -25.36
N LYS A 339 -15.14 9.58 -25.95
CA LYS A 339 -14.15 9.30 -27.01
C LYS A 339 -12.77 9.62 -26.48
N GLN A 340 -11.83 8.70 -26.68
CA GLN A 340 -10.45 8.82 -26.21
C GLN A 340 -9.44 8.82 -27.36
N MET A 341 -8.37 9.57 -27.17
CA MET A 341 -7.18 9.56 -28.02
C MET A 341 -5.94 9.49 -27.12
N ILE A 342 -4.94 8.74 -27.56
CA ILE A 342 -3.64 8.65 -26.89
C ILE A 342 -2.59 9.32 -27.78
N ARG A 343 -1.78 10.20 -27.20
CA ARG A 343 -0.61 10.80 -27.85
C ARG A 343 0.64 10.55 -27.04
N GLU A 344 1.67 10.04 -27.69
CA GLU A 344 2.97 9.75 -27.09
C GLU A 344 4.03 10.68 -27.68
N VAL A 345 4.94 11.15 -26.82
CA VAL A 345 6.10 11.95 -27.20
C VAL A 345 7.33 11.42 -26.50
N THR A 346 8.41 11.20 -27.25
CA THR A 346 9.71 10.81 -26.67
C THR A 346 10.42 12.05 -26.15
N VAL A 347 10.89 12.00 -24.91
CA VAL A 347 11.66 13.06 -24.25
C VAL A 347 13.02 12.51 -23.85
N GLU A 348 14.09 13.06 -24.42
CA GLU A 348 15.46 12.71 -24.06
C GLU A 348 16.04 13.75 -23.10
N VAL A 349 16.38 13.33 -21.88
CA VAL A 349 16.87 14.18 -20.80
C VAL A 349 18.35 13.84 -20.55
N LYS A 350 19.22 14.86 -20.65
CA LYS A 350 20.65 14.74 -20.39
C LYS A 350 20.99 15.00 -18.91
N PRO A 351 22.15 14.55 -18.41
CA PRO A 351 22.60 14.85 -17.04
C PRO A 351 22.60 16.36 -16.77
N ALA A 352 22.30 16.77 -15.54
CA ALA A 352 22.31 18.19 -15.15
C ALA A 352 23.66 18.86 -15.51
N GLN A 353 23.59 20.13 -15.90
CA GLN A 353 24.77 20.92 -16.28
C GLN A 353 25.64 21.32 -15.09
#